data_AF-A0A7X8G546-F1
#
_entry.id   AF-A0A7X8G546-F1
#
_cell.length_a   1.000
_cell.length_b   1.000
_cell.length_c   1.000
_cell.angle_alpha   90.00
_cell.angle_beta   90.00
_cell.angle_gamma   90.00
#
_symmetry.space_group_name_H-M   'P 1'
#
loop_
_entity.id
_entity.type
_entity.pdbx_description
1 polymer ?
#
loop_
_entity_poly.entity_id
_entity_poly.type
_entity_poly.pdbx_seq_one_letter_code
_entity_poly.pdbx_strand_id
1 'polypeptide(L)'
;MNNDKKKLISIIVTIIIGIALGFFGVMVSVFSDGSTYERLITILVILILYGVLSLIIGFIRPVRPWGHMLALSLPGVIMLIFYTIKEFNFLYIVYIVLILLIVFFGTKSGKSLKKKRE
;
A
#
# COMPACT_ATOMS: atom_id res chain seq x y z
N MET A 1 -12.61 22.69 -14.09
CA MET A 1 -12.68 22.00 -12.77
C MET A 1 -11.53 22.45 -11.89
N ASN A 2 -11.82 23.08 -10.75
CA ASN A 2 -10.81 23.69 -9.86
C ASN A 2 -9.72 22.69 -9.43
N ASN A 3 -8.46 23.13 -9.38
CA ASN A 3 -7.31 22.25 -9.10
C ASN A 3 -7.40 21.56 -7.73
N ASP A 4 -8.05 22.20 -6.75
CA ASP A 4 -8.27 21.65 -5.42
C ASP A 4 -9.23 20.45 -5.44
N LYS A 5 -10.31 20.52 -6.22
CA LYS A 5 -11.26 19.41 -6.39
C LYS A 5 -10.57 18.18 -7.00
N LYS A 6 -9.69 18.39 -7.98
CA LYS A 6 -8.89 17.31 -8.60
C LYS A 6 -7.94 16.62 -7.61
N LYS A 7 -7.35 17.40 -6.69
CA LYS A 7 -6.45 16.87 -5.65
C LYS A 7 -7.23 16.05 -4.62
N LEU A 8 -8.37 16.56 -4.17
CA LEU A 8 -9.22 15.90 -3.18
C LEU A 8 -9.77 14.57 -3.71
N ILE A 9 -10.28 14.54 -4.94
CA ILE A 9 -10.73 13.30 -5.61
C ILE A 9 -9.59 12.27 -5.69
N SER A 10 -8.38 12.71 -6.04
CA SER A 10 -7.23 11.79 -6.15
C SER A 10 -6.87 11.14 -4.81
N ILE A 11 -6.97 11.89 -3.70
CA ILE A 11 -6.71 11.35 -2.36
C ILE A 11 -7.80 10.33 -2.00
N ILE A 12 -9.07 10.66 -2.24
CA ILE A 12 -10.20 9.75 -1.99
C ILE A 12 -10.01 8.43 -2.76
N VAL A 13 -9.68 8.49 -4.05
CA VAL A 13 -9.43 7.29 -4.86
C VAL A 13 -8.27 6.48 -4.28
N THR A 14 -7.19 7.13 -3.84
CA THR A 14 -6.05 6.44 -3.22
C THR A 14 -6.44 5.75 -1.92
N ILE A 15 -7.29 6.38 -1.10
CA ILE A 15 -7.83 5.79 0.13
C ILE A 15 -8.67 4.56 -0.20
N ILE A 16 -9.57 4.64 -1.19
CA ILE A 16 -10.41 3.51 -1.60
C ILE A 16 -9.54 2.33 -2.06
N ILE A 17 -8.50 2.60 -2.88
CA ILE A 17 -7.54 1.56 -3.30
C ILE A 17 -6.80 0.99 -2.09
N GLY A 18 -6.36 1.85 -1.15
CA GLY A 18 -5.71 1.41 0.09
C GLY A 18 -6.59 0.51 0.94
N ILE A 19 -7.88 0.85 1.09
CA ILE A 19 -8.87 0.04 1.80
C ILE A 19 -9.06 -1.29 1.08
N ALA A 20 -9.21 -1.28 -0.25
CA ALA A 20 -9.36 -2.52 -1.02
C ALA A 20 -8.14 -3.43 -0.89
N LEU A 21 -6.92 -2.89 -0.95
CA LEU A 21 -5.69 -3.66 -0.73
C LEU A 21 -5.56 -4.15 0.71
N GLY A 22 -5.90 -3.33 1.69
CA GLY A 22 -5.87 -3.74 3.10
C GLY A 22 -6.87 -4.86 3.39
N PHE A 23 -8.11 -4.71 2.92
CA PHE A 23 -9.19 -5.63 3.21
C PHE A 23 -9.21 -6.87 2.31
N PHE A 24 -8.92 -6.78 1.02
CA PHE A 24 -8.91 -7.94 0.13
C PHE A 24 -7.52 -8.54 -0.08
N GLY A 25 -6.47 -7.74 0.02
CA GLY A 25 -5.10 -8.24 -0.03
C GLY A 25 -4.68 -8.71 1.35
N VAL A 26 -4.36 -7.75 2.23
CA VAL A 26 -3.68 -8.03 3.50
C VAL A 26 -4.50 -8.95 4.40
N MET A 27 -5.81 -8.72 4.55
CA MET A 27 -6.70 -9.63 5.29
C MET A 27 -6.64 -11.04 4.72
N VAL A 28 -6.93 -11.22 3.43
CA VAL A 28 -7.03 -12.55 2.81
C VAL A 28 -5.71 -13.29 2.91
N SER A 29 -4.58 -12.58 2.79
CA SER A 29 -3.27 -13.19 2.98
C SER A 29 -2.98 -13.65 4.40
N VAL A 30 -3.74 -13.21 5.40
CA VAL A 30 -3.57 -13.64 6.80
C VAL A 30 -4.66 -14.62 7.23
N PHE A 31 -5.88 -14.52 6.67
CA PHE A 31 -7.03 -15.39 7.01
C PHE A 31 -7.26 -16.56 6.08
N SER A 32 -6.58 -16.64 4.94
CA SER A 32 -6.72 -17.85 4.12
C SER A 32 -6.25 -19.05 4.92
N ASP A 33 -7.09 -20.09 5.01
CA ASP A 33 -6.79 -21.41 5.57
C ASP A 33 -5.85 -22.22 4.65
N GLY A 34 -4.82 -21.54 4.13
CA GLY A 34 -3.78 -22.11 3.30
C GLY A 34 -2.57 -22.52 4.12
N SER A 35 -1.74 -23.37 3.52
CA SER A 35 -0.43 -23.72 4.08
C SER A 35 0.44 -22.47 4.29
N THR A 36 1.47 -22.55 5.15
CA THR A 36 2.43 -21.44 5.35
C THR A 36 3.05 -20.98 4.03
N TYR A 37 3.27 -21.92 3.10
CA TYR A 37 3.82 -21.62 1.77
C TYR A 37 2.85 -20.78 0.91
N GLU A 38 1.58 -21.17 0.84
CA GLU A 38 0.54 -20.39 0.13
C GLU A 38 0.37 -19.00 0.73
N ARG A 39 0.47 -18.90 2.06
CA ARG A 39 0.44 -17.61 2.77
C ARG A 39 1.55 -16.68 2.32
N LEU A 40 2.79 -17.18 2.27
CA LEU A 40 3.95 -16.41 1.84
C LEU A 40 3.83 -15.97 0.38
N ILE A 41 3.33 -16.83 -0.51
CA ILE A 41 3.07 -16.47 -1.91
C ILE A 41 2.05 -15.34 -1.99
N THR A 42 0.95 -15.43 -1.23
CA THR A 42 -0.10 -14.42 -1.25
C THR A 42 0.41 -13.07 -0.74
N ILE A 43 1.19 -13.07 0.34
CA ILE A 43 1.89 -11.88 0.85
C ILE A 43 2.79 -11.27 -0.24
N LEU A 44 3.58 -12.09 -0.92
CA LEU A 44 4.48 -11.62 -1.98
C LEU A 44 3.71 -10.95 -3.13
N VAL A 45 2.60 -11.57 -3.58
CA VAL A 45 1.74 -11.00 -4.62
C VAL A 45 1.19 -9.63 -4.19
N ILE A 46 0.73 -9.50 -2.96
CA ILE A 46 0.20 -8.23 -2.44
C ILE A 46 1.29 -7.17 -2.32
N LEU A 47 2.49 -7.53 -1.88
CA LEU A 47 3.63 -6.62 -1.85
C LEU A 47 3.98 -6.10 -3.25
N ILE A 48 3.93 -6.96 -4.28
CA ILE A 48 4.11 -6.55 -5.68
C ILE A 48 3.02 -5.57 -6.09
N LEU A 49 1.74 -5.82 -5.76
CA LEU A 49 0.63 -4.91 -6.06
C LEU A 49 0.82 -3.55 -5.39
N TYR A 50 1.22 -3.52 -4.12
CA TYR A 50 1.58 -2.28 -3.43
C TYR A 50 2.70 -1.53 -4.15
N GLY A 51 3.73 -2.23 -4.61
CA GLY A 51 4.85 -1.65 -5.36
C GLY A 51 4.42 -1.03 -6.67
N VAL A 52 3.66 -1.77 -7.49
CA VAL A 52 3.17 -1.30 -8.79
C VAL A 52 2.24 -0.08 -8.61
N LEU A 53 1.27 -0.17 -7.70
CA LEU A 53 0.31 0.91 -7.48
C LEU A 53 0.95 2.16 -6.90
N SER A 54 1.86 2.01 -5.93
CA SER A 54 2.60 3.16 -5.38
C SER A 54 3.48 3.83 -6.42
N LEU A 55 4.10 3.07 -7.32
CA LEU A 55 4.86 3.60 -8.46
C LEU A 55 3.95 4.38 -9.42
N ILE A 56 2.82 3.80 -9.83
CA ILE A 56 1.85 4.44 -10.72
C ILE A 56 1.34 5.76 -10.10
N ILE A 57 0.95 5.74 -8.83
CA ILE A 57 0.44 6.92 -8.13
C ILE A 57 1.53 8.00 -8.04
N GLY A 58 2.75 7.62 -7.67
CA GLY A 58 3.90 8.53 -7.62
C GLY A 58 4.21 9.16 -8.98
N PHE A 59 4.06 8.38 -10.06
CA PHE A 59 4.26 8.84 -11.42
C PHE A 59 3.17 9.81 -11.89
N ILE A 60 1.89 9.48 -11.72
CA ILE A 60 0.78 10.32 -12.20
C ILE A 60 0.72 11.65 -11.41
N ARG A 61 0.92 11.60 -10.09
CA ARG A 61 0.75 12.74 -9.18
C ARG A 61 2.01 12.97 -8.34
N PRO A 62 3.00 13.75 -8.83
CA PRO A 62 4.24 14.06 -8.10
C PRO A 62 4.06 15.05 -6.94
N VAL A 63 2.83 15.23 -6.44
CA VAL A 63 2.49 16.07 -5.27
C VAL A 63 2.91 15.36 -3.98
N ARG A 64 3.08 16.10 -2.87
CA ARG A 64 3.62 15.62 -1.57
C ARG A 64 3.39 14.11 -1.33
N PRO A 65 4.44 13.26 -1.48
CA PRO A 65 4.29 11.80 -1.57
C PRO A 65 3.69 11.18 -0.30
N TRP A 66 3.88 11.84 0.84
CA TRP A 66 3.39 11.40 2.15
C TRP A 66 1.88 11.16 2.20
N GLY A 67 1.05 11.99 1.56
CA GLY A 67 -0.41 11.83 1.61
C GLY A 67 -0.87 10.56 0.91
N HIS A 68 -0.33 10.27 -0.27
CA HIS A 68 -0.67 9.07 -1.04
C HIS A 68 -0.03 7.81 -0.47
N MET A 69 1.19 7.93 0.06
CA MET A 69 1.86 6.83 0.77
C MET A 69 1.01 6.36 1.95
N LEU A 70 0.64 7.28 2.84
CA LEU A 70 -0.18 6.97 4.01
C LEU A 70 -1.56 6.45 3.61
N ALA A 71 -2.22 7.08 2.63
CA ALA A 71 -3.53 6.63 2.17
C ALA A 71 -3.52 5.19 1.63
N LEU A 72 -2.46 4.79 0.93
CA LEU A 72 -2.34 3.44 0.38
C LEU A 72 -1.97 2.42 1.45
N SER A 73 -1.00 2.73 2.34
CA SER A 73 -0.46 1.78 3.30
C SER A 73 -1.26 1.66 4.61
N LEU A 74 -1.86 2.75 5.10
CA LEU A 74 -2.48 2.78 6.43
C LEU A 74 -3.54 1.70 6.64
N PRO A 75 -4.50 1.47 5.72
CA PRO A 75 -5.55 0.49 5.97
C PRO A 75 -4.99 -0.92 6.21
N GLY A 76 -4.03 -1.37 5.39
CA GLY A 76 -3.37 -2.67 5.57
C GLY A 76 -2.49 -2.73 6.82
N VAL A 77 -1.74 -1.66 7.12
CA VAL A 77 -0.90 -1.58 8.32
C VAL A 77 -1.73 -1.61 9.61
N ILE A 78 -2.79 -0.80 9.68
CA ILE A 78 -3.72 -0.76 10.83
C ILE A 78 -4.27 -2.15 11.07
N MET A 79 -4.68 -2.84 10.00
CA MET A 79 -5.19 -4.20 10.11
C MET A 79 -4.17 -5.17 10.72
N LEU A 80 -2.93 -5.18 10.22
CA LEU A 80 -1.87 -6.04 10.74
C LEU A 80 -1.51 -5.71 12.19
N ILE A 81 -1.57 -4.45 12.60
CA ILE A 81 -1.36 -4.03 13.99
C ILE A 81 -2.45 -4.64 14.88
N PHE A 82 -3.73 -4.49 14.51
CA PHE A 82 -4.84 -5.10 15.26
C PHE A 82 -4.65 -6.61 15.41
N TYR A 83 -4.21 -7.29 14.36
CA TYR A 83 -3.97 -8.73 14.42
C TYR A 83 -2.75 -9.12 15.24
N THR A 84 -1.67 -8.34 15.20
CA THR A 84 -0.48 -8.59 16.02
C THR A 84 -0.80 -8.50 17.51
N ILE A 85 -1.71 -7.60 17.91
CA ILE A 85 -2.17 -7.47 19.30
C ILE A 85 -3.02 -8.68 19.71
N LYS A 86 -3.87 -9.18 18.81
CA LYS A 86 -4.75 -10.34 19.09
C LYS A 86 -3.98 -11.66 19.14
N GLU A 87 -3.13 -11.89 18.14
CA GLU A 87 -2.36 -13.12 17.93
C GLU A 87 -0.96 -12.74 17.45
N PHE A 88 -0.01 -12.72 18.38
CA PHE A 88 1.34 -12.28 18.07
C PHE A 88 2.02 -13.23 17.07
N ASN A 89 2.38 -12.69 15.91
CA ASN A 89 3.17 -13.38 14.90
C ASN A 89 4.21 -12.42 14.33
N PHE A 90 5.49 -12.81 14.41
CA PHE A 90 6.60 -11.99 13.91
C PHE A 90 6.47 -11.66 12.42
N LEU A 91 5.85 -12.53 11.62
CA LEU A 91 5.60 -12.29 10.19
C LEU A 91 4.74 -11.04 9.95
N TYR A 92 3.83 -10.69 10.86
CA TYR A 92 2.98 -9.51 10.70
C TYR A 92 3.78 -8.21 10.84
N ILE A 93 4.75 -8.19 11.76
CA ILE A 93 5.66 -7.06 11.94
C ILE A 93 6.53 -6.89 10.69
N VAL A 94 7.11 -7.98 10.19
CA VAL A 94 7.88 -7.97 8.94
C VAL A 94 7.04 -7.46 7.78
N TYR A 95 5.78 -7.90 7.69
CA TYR A 95 4.87 -7.49 6.63
C TYR A 95 4.52 -6.00 6.70
N ILE A 96 4.26 -5.44 7.89
CA ILE A 96 4.06 -4.00 8.08
C ILE A 96 5.25 -3.20 7.55
N VAL A 97 6.47 -3.59 7.95
CA VAL A 97 7.70 -2.92 7.52
C VAL A 97 7.85 -2.98 6.00
N LEU A 98 7.60 -4.14 5.39
CA LEU A 98 7.68 -4.31 3.94
C LEU A 98 6.65 -3.45 3.20
N ILE A 99 5.40 -3.38 3.64
CA ILE A 99 4.37 -2.53 3.02
C ILE A 99 4.84 -1.07 3.06
N LEU A 100 5.30 -0.58 4.21
CA LEU A 100 5.74 0.81 4.36
C LEU A 100 6.95 1.13 3.46
N LEU A 101 7.95 0.24 3.42
CA LEU A 101 9.14 0.42 2.58
C LEU A 101 8.78 0.41 1.09
N ILE A 102 8.00 -0.58 0.64
CA ILE A 102 7.60 -0.70 -0.77
C ILE A 102 6.80 0.51 -1.21
N VAL A 103 5.82 0.96 -0.42
CA VAL A 103 5.01 2.13 -0.78
C VAL A 103 5.86 3.40 -0.78
N PHE A 104 6.76 3.56 0.18
CA PHE A 104 7.69 4.70 0.22
C PHE A 104 8.60 4.74 -1.01
N PHE A 105 9.29 3.63 -1.32
CA PHE A 105 10.18 3.56 -2.47
C PHE A 105 9.43 3.65 -3.80
N GLY A 106 8.27 3.01 -3.92
CA GLY A 106 7.45 3.06 -5.13
C GLY A 106 6.94 4.47 -5.41
N THR A 107 6.33 5.15 -4.43
CA THR A 107 5.89 6.55 -4.61
C THR A 107 7.04 7.50 -4.92
N LYS A 108 8.19 7.35 -4.24
CA LYS A 108 9.40 8.16 -4.49
C LYS A 108 9.97 7.93 -5.90
N SER A 109 10.05 6.67 -6.33
CA SER A 109 10.57 6.29 -7.64
C SER A 109 9.66 6.76 -8.76
N GLY A 110 8.34 6.55 -8.63
CA GLY A 110 7.35 7.04 -9.58
C GLY A 110 7.44 8.56 -9.78
N LYS A 111 7.56 9.31 -8.68
CA LYS A 111 7.76 10.77 -8.74
C LYS A 111 9.04 11.16 -9.48
N SER A 112 10.14 10.46 -9.21
CA SER A 112 11.42 10.72 -9.88
C SER A 112 11.37 10.45 -11.38
N LEU A 113 10.63 9.42 -11.81
CA LEU A 113 10.49 9.07 -13.22
C LEU A 113 9.73 10.15 -14.00
N LYS A 114 8.70 10.75 -13.41
CA LYS A 114 8.00 11.87 -14.05
C LYS A 114 8.88 13.12 -14.17
N LYS A 115 9.64 13.47 -13.12
CA LYS A 115 10.54 14.64 -13.13
C LYS A 115 11.64 14.53 -14.21
N LYS A 116 12.09 13.32 -14.57
CA LYS A 116 13.08 13.12 -15.65
C LYS A 116 12.49 13.26 -17.06
N ARG A 117 11.16 13.26 -17.19
CA ARG A 117 10.44 13.27 -18.47
C ARG A 117 9.87 14.64 -18.84
N GLU A 118 9.88 15.57 -17.89
CA GLU A 118 9.60 17.01 -18.06
C GLU A 118 10.93 17.75 -18.15
#